data_AF-Q0PQC1-F1
#
_entry.id   AF-Q0PQC1-F1
#
_cell.length_a   1.000
_cell.length_b   1.000
_cell.length_c   1.000
_cell.angle_alpha   90.00
_cell.angle_beta   90.00
_cell.angle_gamma   90.00
#
_symmetry.space_group_name_H-M   'P 1'
#
loop_
_entity.id
_entity.type
_entity.pdbx_description
1 polymer ?
#
loop_
_entity_poly.entity_id
_entity_poly.type
_entity_poly.pdbx_seq_one_letter_code
_entity_poly.pdbx_strand_id
1 'polypeptide(L)'
;LAMCRSLSPMTAPRSGPTVRLFDLLPDGQLRVVAGVPPDYFSETGQRWGNPLYRWDMLEADGFAFWIERMRTQMMLFDLVRIDHFRGFEAYWEIPGSGANGGQRALGPGAWGEAVCRPLQGVSGS
;
A
#
# COMPACT_ATOMS: atom_id res chain seq x y z
N LEU A 1 -9.24 0.77 2.45
CA LEU A 1 -8.44 0.90 1.20
C LEU A 1 -7.00 0.95 1.85
N ALA A 2 -6.14 -0.09 1.79
CA ALA A 2 -5.23 -0.29 0.66
C ALA A 2 -5.86 0.46 -0.51
N MET A 3 -5.37 1.71 -0.57
CA MET A 3 -5.98 2.94 -1.07
C MET A 3 -6.98 3.75 -0.15
N CYS A 4 -6.88 3.83 1.20
CA CYS A 4 -7.93 4.30 2.19
C CYS A 4 -8.91 5.40 1.71
N ARG A 5 -10.23 5.17 1.57
CA ARG A 5 -11.16 6.21 1.04
C ARG A 5 -11.50 7.33 2.05
N SER A 6 -11.05 7.26 3.30
CA SER A 6 -11.14 8.39 4.25
C SER A 6 -9.82 9.15 4.43
N LEU A 7 -8.75 8.80 3.71
CA LEU A 7 -7.50 9.55 3.68
C LEU A 7 -7.09 9.73 2.22
N SER A 8 -7.06 10.97 1.73
CA SER A 8 -6.64 11.43 0.40
C SER A 8 -5.60 10.56 -0.34
N PRO A 9 -5.62 10.53 -1.69
CA PRO A 9 -4.76 9.65 -2.49
C PRO A 9 -3.31 9.80 -2.06
N MET A 10 -2.67 8.68 -1.72
CA MET A 10 -1.29 8.66 -1.24
C MET A 10 -0.36 9.04 -2.39
N THR A 11 -0.14 10.34 -2.59
CA THR A 11 1.06 10.83 -3.23
C THR A 11 2.24 10.34 -2.39
N ALA A 12 3.23 9.70 -3.01
CA ALA A 12 4.47 9.36 -2.30
C ALA A 12 5.04 10.65 -1.69
N PRO A 13 5.45 10.65 -0.41
CA PRO A 13 6.19 11.77 0.12
C PRO A 13 7.43 12.00 -0.76
N ARG A 14 7.71 13.26 -1.08
CA ARG A 14 8.87 13.65 -1.91
C ARG A 14 10.15 13.86 -1.09
N SER A 15 10.02 13.92 0.23
CA SER A 15 11.11 14.13 1.17
C SER A 15 10.78 13.54 2.55
N GLY A 16 11.82 13.36 3.37
CA GLY A 16 11.68 12.85 4.74
C GLY A 16 11.90 11.33 4.86
N PRO A 17 11.80 10.80 6.09
CA PRO A 17 12.22 9.44 6.39
C PRO A 17 11.36 8.39 5.68
N THR A 18 10.07 8.66 5.44
CA THR A 18 9.12 7.69 4.89
C THR A 18 9.28 7.47 3.39
N VAL A 19 10.02 8.31 2.67
CA VAL A 19 10.30 8.17 1.22
C VAL A 19 10.85 6.80 0.88
N ARG A 20 11.74 6.26 1.72
CA ARG A 20 12.39 4.96 1.54
C ARG A 20 11.43 3.77 1.55
N LEU A 21 10.19 3.97 2.02
CA LEU A 21 9.17 2.93 2.10
C LEU A 21 8.39 2.75 0.78
N PHE A 22 8.67 3.60 -0.22
CA PHE A 22 8.01 3.58 -1.53
C PHE A 22 9.02 3.25 -2.63
N ASP A 23 8.50 2.69 -3.72
CA ASP A 23 9.30 2.24 -4.85
C ASP A 23 9.61 3.38 -5.83
N LEU A 24 10.72 4.07 -5.55
CA LEU A 24 11.15 5.28 -6.25
C LEU A 24 12.50 5.07 -6.95
N LEU A 25 12.66 5.72 -8.10
CA LEU A 25 13.93 5.91 -8.78
C LEU A 25 14.79 6.97 -8.05
N PRO A 26 16.11 7.05 -8.33
CA PRO A 26 17.00 8.02 -7.68
C PRO A 26 16.59 9.49 -7.84
N ASP A 27 15.85 9.82 -8.90
CA ASP A 27 15.33 11.16 -9.19
C ASP A 27 13.97 11.44 -8.51
N GLY A 28 13.45 10.48 -7.73
CA GLY A 28 12.18 10.57 -7.02
C GLY A 28 10.95 10.19 -7.86
N GLN A 29 11.13 9.76 -9.11
CA GLN A 29 10.02 9.25 -9.92
C GLN A 29 9.57 7.86 -9.43
N LEU A 30 8.30 7.52 -9.65
CA LEU A 30 7.76 6.21 -9.30
C LEU A 30 8.35 5.16 -10.27
N ARG A 31 9.06 4.15 -9.74
CA ARG A 31 9.56 3.05 -10.59
C ARG A 31 8.39 2.25 -11.16
N VAL A 32 7.43 1.96 -10.30
CA VAL A 32 6.17 1.29 -10.62
C VAL A 32 5.01 1.94 -9.88
N VAL A 33 3.81 1.80 -10.44
CA VAL A 33 2.56 2.30 -9.89
C VAL A 33 1.53 1.20 -9.71
N ALA A 34 0.62 1.41 -8.78
CA ALA A 34 -0.49 0.50 -8.53
C ALA A 34 -1.53 0.56 -9.66
N GLY A 35 -2.14 -0.61 -9.90
CA GLY A 35 -3.30 -0.75 -10.77
C GLY A 35 -3.98 -2.10 -10.55
N VAL A 36 -4.80 -2.49 -11.53
CA VAL A 36 -5.38 -3.83 -11.66
C VAL A 36 -5.20 -4.34 -13.08
N PRO A 37 -5.02 -5.66 -13.26
CA PRO A 37 -4.91 -6.26 -14.59
C PRO A 37 -6.23 -6.12 -15.36
N PRO A 38 -6.20 -6.37 -16.68
CA PRO A 38 -7.40 -6.65 -17.45
C PRO A 38 -8.26 -7.74 -16.80
N ASP A 39 -9.57 -7.56 -16.84
CA ASP A 39 -10.55 -8.54 -16.41
C ASP A 39 -11.81 -8.48 -17.29
N TYR A 40 -12.82 -9.28 -16.95
CA TYR A 40 -14.09 -9.31 -17.70
C TYR A 40 -14.82 -7.95 -17.73
N PHE A 41 -14.57 -7.07 -16.76
CA PHE A 41 -15.20 -5.75 -16.69
C PHE A 41 -14.36 -4.65 -17.37
N SER A 42 -13.06 -4.86 -17.56
CA SER A 42 -12.16 -3.92 -18.26
C SER A 42 -11.07 -4.65 -19.05
N GLU A 43 -11.14 -4.56 -20.38
CA GLU A 43 -10.16 -5.16 -21.30
C GLU A 43 -8.73 -4.62 -21.14
N THR A 44 -8.57 -3.42 -20.57
CA THR A 44 -7.26 -2.77 -20.39
C THR A 44 -6.80 -2.72 -18.94
N GLY A 45 -7.62 -3.20 -18.01
CA GLY A 45 -7.39 -3.03 -16.57
C GLY A 45 -7.53 -1.57 -16.14
N GLN A 46 -6.85 -1.17 -15.08
CA GLN A 46 -6.83 0.21 -14.61
C GLN A 46 -5.48 0.58 -14.03
N ARG A 47 -4.93 1.73 -14.45
CA ARG A 47 -3.79 2.37 -13.81
C ARG A 47 -4.30 3.40 -12.80
N TRP A 48 -3.96 3.24 -11.53
CA TRP A 48 -4.35 4.19 -10.49
C TRP A 48 -3.29 5.24 -10.21
N GLY A 49 -2.02 4.97 -10.53
CA GLY A 49 -0.92 5.92 -10.40
C GLY A 49 -0.38 6.10 -8.98
N ASN A 50 -0.92 5.36 -7.99
CA ASN A 50 -0.39 5.37 -6.63
C ASN A 50 1.00 4.72 -6.58
N PRO A 51 1.92 5.20 -5.72
CA PRO A 51 3.18 4.52 -5.48
C PRO A 51 2.95 3.14 -4.85
N LEU A 52 3.85 2.21 -5.14
CA LEU A 52 3.90 0.91 -4.48
C LEU A 52 4.87 0.93 -3.31
N TYR A 53 4.61 0.08 -2.32
CA TYR A 53 5.45 -0.05 -1.14
C TYR A 53 6.69 -0.92 -1.44
N ARG A 54 7.81 -0.56 -0.81
CA ARG A 54 8.97 -1.43 -0.60
C ARG A 54 8.65 -2.42 0.51
N TRP A 55 7.97 -3.52 0.18
CA TRP A 55 7.54 -4.51 1.17
C TRP A 55 8.71 -5.14 1.94
N ASP A 56 9.85 -5.31 1.28
CA ASP A 56 11.12 -5.73 1.88
C ASP A 56 11.55 -4.80 3.03
N MET A 57 11.43 -3.48 2.84
CA MET A 57 11.81 -2.48 3.85
C MET A 57 10.80 -2.42 4.99
N LEU A 58 9.51 -2.52 4.67
CA LEU A 58 8.45 -2.57 5.68
C LEU A 58 8.55 -3.83 6.52
N GLU A 59 8.86 -4.98 5.92
CA GLU A 59 9.03 -6.22 6.66
C GLU A 59 10.26 -6.18 7.56
N ALA A 60 11.38 -5.64 7.06
CA ALA A 60 12.61 -5.47 7.82
C ALA A 60 12.45 -4.56 9.05
N ASP A 61 11.53 -3.59 9.02
CA ASP A 61 11.23 -2.71 10.16
C ASP A 61 10.06 -3.19 11.04
N GLY A 62 9.56 -4.40 10.79
CA GLY A 62 8.44 -4.97 11.55
C GLY A 62 7.10 -4.28 11.24
N PHE A 63 6.96 -3.70 10.06
CA PHE A 63 5.79 -2.97 9.58
C PHE A 63 5.43 -1.75 10.45
N ALA A 64 6.44 -1.09 11.02
CA ALA A 64 6.26 0.00 11.98
C ALA A 64 5.37 1.13 11.42
N PHE A 65 5.55 1.48 10.15
CA PHE A 65 4.71 2.45 9.45
C PHE A 65 3.22 2.05 9.43
N TRP A 66 2.93 0.79 9.14
CA TRP A 66 1.56 0.30 9.07
C TRP A 66 0.92 0.18 10.45
N ILE A 67 1.68 -0.27 11.45
CA ILE A 67 1.21 -0.33 12.85
C ILE A 67 0.79 1.05 13.33
N GLU A 68 1.64 2.06 13.14
CA GLU A 68 1.36 3.43 13.60
C GLU A 68 0.18 4.06 12.85
N ARG A 69 0.11 3.82 11.53
CA ARG A 69 -1.03 4.24 10.72
C ARG A 69 -2.32 3.65 11.23
N MET A 70 -2.36 2.34 11.49
CA MET A 70 -3.55 1.64 11.96
C MET A 70 -3.94 2.09 13.37
N ARG A 71 -2.96 2.25 14.28
CA ARG A 71 -3.18 2.83 15.61
C ARG A 71 -3.88 4.19 15.52
N THR A 72 -3.37 5.08 14.67
CA THR A 72 -3.99 6.39 14.45
C THR A 72 -5.44 6.28 13.96
N GLN A 73 -5.73 5.37 13.04
CA GLN A 73 -7.11 5.18 12.56
C GLN A 73 -8.04 4.60 13.63
N MET A 74 -7.55 3.66 14.44
CA MET A 74 -8.33 3.05 15.53
C MET A 74 -8.65 4.02 16.68
N MET A 75 -7.87 5.10 16.84
CA MET A 75 -8.22 6.19 17.76
C MET A 75 -9.39 7.05 17.27
N LEU A 76 -9.68 7.02 15.97
CA LEU A 76 -10.69 7.89 15.34
C LEU A 76 -11.96 7.14 14.94
N PHE A 77 -11.88 5.81 14.78
CA PHE A 77 -12.95 4.99 14.23
C PHE A 77 -13.04 3.65 14.96
N ASP A 78 -14.27 3.18 15.19
CA ASP A 78 -14.53 1.87 15.77
C ASP A 78 -14.18 0.71 14.82
N LEU A 79 -14.23 0.97 13.51
CA LEU A 79 -13.94 -0.01 12.48
C LEU A 79 -13.11 0.62 11.35
N VAL A 80 -11.98 -0.01 11.03
CA VAL A 80 -11.12 0.40 9.92
C VAL A 80 -11.26 -0.58 8.77
N ARG A 81 -11.92 -0.14 7.68
CA ARG A 81 -11.99 -0.93 6.45
C ARG A 81 -10.72 -0.77 5.62
N ILE A 82 -9.95 -1.85 5.51
CA ILE A 82 -8.92 -2.02 4.49
C ILE A 82 -9.60 -2.54 3.23
N ASP A 83 -9.23 -2.00 2.08
CA ASP A 83 -9.86 -2.29 0.79
C ASP A 83 -8.71 -2.53 -0.18
N HIS A 84 -8.96 -3.17 -1.32
CA HIS A 84 -7.91 -3.87 -2.09
C HIS A 84 -7.02 -4.74 -1.20
N PHE A 85 -7.62 -5.40 -0.20
CA PHE A 85 -6.92 -6.25 0.76
C PHE A 85 -6.13 -7.39 0.08
N ARG A 86 -6.58 -7.84 -1.09
CA ARG A 86 -5.84 -8.80 -1.92
C ARG A 86 -4.42 -8.33 -2.26
N GLY A 87 -4.16 -7.01 -2.28
CA GLY A 87 -2.83 -6.43 -2.48
C GLY A 87 -1.78 -6.87 -1.46
N PHE A 88 -2.18 -7.37 -0.28
CA PHE A 88 -1.24 -7.95 0.70
C PHE A 88 -0.82 -9.39 0.37
N GLU A 89 -1.60 -10.09 -0.45
CA GLU A 89 -1.26 -11.40 -1.01
C GLU A 89 -0.52 -11.23 -2.35
N ALA A 90 -1.11 -10.46 -3.26
CA ALA A 90 -0.50 -10.10 -4.53
C ALA A 90 -1.10 -8.80 -5.08
N TYR A 91 -0.27 -7.98 -5.70
CA TYR A 91 -0.66 -6.71 -6.31
C TYR A 91 -0.23 -6.66 -7.77
N TRP A 92 -0.79 -5.72 -8.51
CA TRP A 92 -0.44 -5.47 -9.90
C TRP A 92 0.44 -4.22 -9.99
N GLU A 93 1.64 -4.40 -10.51
CA GLU A 93 2.60 -3.31 -10.71
C GLU A 93 2.71 -2.94 -12.19
N ILE A 94 2.56 -1.66 -12.47
CA ILE A 94 2.64 -1.07 -13.81
C ILE A 94 3.90 -0.19 -13.84
N PRO A 95 4.79 -0.28 -14.85
CA PRO A 95 5.92 0.63 -14.97
C PRO A 95 5.48 2.10 -14.87
N GLY A 96 6.18 2.91 -14.08
CA GLY A 96 5.74 4.28 -13.78
C GLY A 96 5.60 5.17 -15.03
N SER A 97 6.46 4.94 -16.03
CA SER A 97 6.45 5.60 -17.35
C SER A 97 5.46 5.00 -18.36
N GLY A 98 4.80 3.88 -18.04
CA GLY A 98 3.87 3.17 -18.92
C GLY A 98 2.42 3.64 -18.80
N ALA A 99 1.65 3.49 -19.88
CA ALA A 99 0.23 3.86 -19.95
C ALA A 99 -0.68 2.79 -19.32
N ASN A 100 -0.66 1.56 -19.84
CA ASN A 100 -1.36 0.38 -19.32
C ASN A 100 -0.49 -0.86 -19.61
N GLY A 101 -0.58 -1.89 -18.76
CA GLY A 101 0.27 -3.08 -18.83
C GLY A 101 1.17 -3.20 -17.60
N GLY A 102 1.20 -4.39 -17.02
CA GLY A 102 1.90 -4.62 -15.76
C GLY A 102 2.08 -6.10 -15.52
N GLN A 103 2.51 -6.43 -14.30
CA GLN A 103 2.69 -7.81 -13.87
C GLN A 103 2.22 -8.00 -12.44
N ARG A 104 1.96 -9.26 -12.11
CA ARG A 104 1.63 -9.67 -10.75
C ARG A 104 2.93 -9.70 -9.93
N ALA A 105 2.90 -9.05 -8.78
CA ALA A 105 3.92 -9.13 -7.76
C ALA A 105 3.31 -9.67 -6.45
N LEU A 106 4.12 -10.31 -5.62
CA LEU A 106 3.68 -10.87 -4.35
C LEU A 106 3.68 -9.79 -3.27
N GLY A 107 2.63 -9.77 -2.46
CA GLY A 107 2.56 -8.95 -1.27
C GLY A 107 3.32 -9.59 -0.09
N PRO A 108 3.38 -8.89 1.04
CA PRO A 108 4.24 -9.24 2.17
C PRO A 108 3.86 -10.48 2.96
N GLY A 109 2.71 -11.14 2.74
CA GLY A 109 2.32 -12.41 3.41
C GLY A 109 2.12 -12.33 4.95
N ALA A 110 3.15 -11.95 5.69
CA ALA A 110 3.22 -11.76 7.14
C ALA A 110 2.52 -10.48 7.65
N TRP A 111 2.14 -9.55 6.76
CA TRP A 111 1.58 -8.25 7.14
C TRP A 111 0.40 -8.35 8.11
N GLY A 112 -0.52 -9.30 7.88
CA GLY A 112 -1.72 -9.45 8.72
C GLY A 112 -1.38 -9.78 10.18
N GLU A 113 -0.50 -10.76 10.41
CA GLU A 113 -0.07 -11.11 11.76
C GLU A 113 0.76 -9.99 12.38
N ALA A 114 1.73 -9.46 11.64
CA ALA A 114 2.68 -8.46 12.13
C ALA A 114 2.01 -7.14 12.50
N VAL A 115 0.97 -6.72 11.77
CA VAL A 115 0.25 -5.47 12.06
C VAL A 115 -0.88 -5.67 13.05
N CYS A 116 -1.63 -6.77 13.00
CA CYS A 116 -2.77 -6.96 13.89
C CYS A 116 -2.35 -7.33 15.33
N ARG A 117 -1.30 -8.15 15.52
CA ARG A 117 -0.87 -8.59 16.86
C ARG A 117 -0.54 -7.40 17.79
N PRO A 118 0.25 -6.39 17.40
CA PRO A 118 0.58 -5.24 18.26
C PRO A 118 -0.60 -4.30 18.55
N LEU A 119 -1.70 -4.43 17.82
CA LEU A 119 -2.89 -3.58 17.95
C LEU A 119 -3.98 -4.23 18.81
N GLN A 120 -3.78 -5.48 19.24
CA GLN A 120 -4.69 -6.14 20.17
C GLN A 120 -4.69 -5.38 21.51
N GLY A 121 -5.88 -5.00 21.98
CA GLY A 121 -6.04 -4.24 23.23
C GLY A 121 -6.00 -2.72 23.09
N VAL A 122 -5.82 -2.18 21.88
CA VAL A 122 -6.07 -0.76 21.60
C VAL A 122 -7.58 -0.56 21.44
N SER A 123 -8.29 -0.37 22.56
CA SER A 123 -9.72 0.00 22.57
C SER A 123 -9.85 1.51 22.43
N GLY A 124 -10.67 1.97 21.47
CA GLY A 124 -11.13 3.35 21.41
C GLY A 124 -11.86 3.69 22.71
N SER A 125 -11.48 4.79 23.34
CA SER A 125 -12.12 5.35 24.53
C SER A 125 -13.44 6.01 24.19
#